data_AF-A0A939HY92-F1
#
_entry.id   AF-A0A939HY92-F1
#
_cell.length_a   1.000
_cell.length_b   1.000
_cell.length_c   1.000
_cell.angle_alpha   90.00
_cell.angle_beta   90.00
_cell.angle_gamma   90.00
#
_symmetry.space_group_name_H-M   'P 1'
#
loop_
_entity.id
_entity.type
_entity.pdbx_description
1 polymer ?
#
loop_
_entity_poly.entity_id
_entity_poly.type
_entity_poly.pdbx_seq_one_letter_code
_entity_poly.pdbx_strand_id
1 'polypeptide(L)'
;MSSLTRIICLANSWKRGERCIAGINPRTRKWVRPTSNLPDGRVPKEMRQINRREPALLDLLEIPLAATGEDFGFESENQDILPGKWRKISQVTPQEASQYCSKNPDILHNDRRYVTVDWLQSLPGEQRSTLQLVKAVRFSARAKGQRFAGSEKWEGDLVTDKGKRLTATITDPIFTRRLELGYRPEQPCLVTVSLSMPWRPDNWEGGDPCWKSIAAVMELPEQDLRGHTVPEKSDRADADLDDLPF
;
A
#
# COMPACT_ATOMS: atom_id res chain seq x y z
N MET A 1 -3.02 -17.74 -23.73
CA MET A 1 -3.16 -18.42 -22.43
C MET A 1 -3.30 -17.35 -21.37
N SER A 2 -4.35 -17.35 -20.53
CA SER A 2 -4.43 -16.40 -19.42
C SER A 2 -3.38 -16.78 -18.37
N SER A 3 -2.46 -15.88 -18.08
CA SER A 3 -1.54 -16.08 -16.96
C SER A 3 -2.25 -15.69 -15.67
N LEU A 4 -2.25 -16.60 -14.71
CA LEU A 4 -2.69 -16.29 -13.35
C LEU A 4 -1.56 -15.50 -12.67
N THR A 5 -1.84 -14.23 -12.37
CA THR A 5 -0.93 -13.35 -11.66
C THR A 5 -1.27 -13.34 -10.18
N ARG A 6 -0.26 -13.53 -9.33
CA ARG A 6 -0.40 -13.43 -7.89
C ARG A 6 0.01 -12.05 -7.40
N ILE A 7 -0.80 -11.45 -6.55
CA ILE A 7 -0.51 -10.16 -5.92
C ILE A 7 -0.87 -10.21 -4.43
N ILE A 8 -0.03 -9.60 -3.59
CA ILE A 8 -0.43 -9.23 -2.23
C ILE A 8 -1.22 -7.94 -2.36
N CYS A 9 -2.51 -7.96 -1.98
CA CYS A 9 -3.37 -6.77 -2.04
C CYS A 9 -2.87 -5.71 -1.05
N LEU A 10 -2.33 -4.60 -1.57
CA LEU A 10 -1.79 -3.50 -0.77
C LEU A 10 -2.58 -2.21 -0.94
N ALA A 11 -3.59 -2.21 -1.81
CA ALA A 11 -4.60 -1.16 -1.90
C ALA A 11 -5.92 -1.77 -2.38
N ASN A 12 -7.02 -1.38 -1.74
CA ASN A 12 -8.38 -1.56 -2.24
C ASN A 12 -9.13 -0.26 -1.95
N SER A 13 -8.90 0.76 -2.77
CA SER A 13 -9.32 2.14 -2.51
C SER A 13 -10.45 2.59 -3.45
N TRP A 14 -11.10 3.71 -3.15
CA TRP A 14 -12.13 4.30 -4.02
C TRP A 14 -11.54 4.87 -5.32
N LYS A 15 -12.17 4.56 -6.47
CA LYS A 15 -11.95 5.20 -7.77
C LYS A 15 -13.30 5.44 -8.46
N ARG A 16 -13.76 6.70 -8.47
CA ARG A 16 -15.04 7.16 -9.08
C ARG A 16 -16.26 6.26 -8.76
N GLY A 17 -16.48 5.95 -7.48
CA GLY A 17 -17.59 5.10 -7.03
C GLY A 17 -17.32 3.60 -7.10
N GLU A 18 -16.24 3.18 -7.76
CA GLU A 18 -15.76 1.79 -7.81
C GLU A 18 -14.42 1.63 -7.07
N ARG A 19 -13.64 0.59 -7.39
CA ARG A 19 -12.36 0.31 -6.74
C ARG A 19 -11.15 0.51 -7.64
N CYS A 20 -10.06 0.93 -7.02
CA CYS A 20 -8.71 0.69 -7.48
C CYS A 20 -8.08 -0.37 -6.56
N ILE A 21 -7.80 -1.53 -7.12
CA ILE A 21 -7.07 -2.60 -6.42
C ILE A 21 -5.65 -2.60 -6.94
N ALA A 22 -4.68 -2.69 -6.05
CA ALA A 22 -3.28 -2.83 -6.44
C ALA A 22 -2.50 -3.64 -5.41
N GLY A 23 -1.41 -4.22 -5.86
CA GLY A 23 -0.60 -5.08 -5.04
C GLY A 23 0.78 -5.33 -5.60
N ILE A 24 1.60 -6.04 -4.84
CA ILE A 24 2.92 -6.46 -5.29
C ILE A 24 2.90 -7.95 -5.58
N ASN A 25 3.44 -8.33 -6.74
CA ASN A 25 3.68 -9.73 -7.05
C ASN A 25 4.86 -10.24 -6.21
N PRO A 26 4.66 -11.23 -5.32
CA PRO A 26 5.71 -11.67 -4.40
C PRO A 26 6.91 -12.31 -5.10
N ARG A 27 6.73 -12.85 -6.32
CA ARG A 27 7.81 -13.47 -7.10
C ARG A 27 8.67 -12.43 -7.80
N THR A 28 8.04 -11.47 -8.48
CA THR A 28 8.76 -10.46 -9.28
C THR A 28 9.10 -9.21 -8.50
N ARG A 29 8.49 -9.03 -7.31
CA ARG A 29 8.55 -7.83 -6.47
C ARG A 29 8.09 -6.54 -7.17
N LYS A 30 7.42 -6.66 -8.32
CA LYS A 30 6.85 -5.53 -9.07
C LYS A 30 5.43 -5.25 -8.61
N TRP A 31 5.06 -3.98 -8.63
CA TRP A 31 3.67 -3.57 -8.49
C TRP A 31 2.84 -4.07 -9.68
N VAL A 32 1.58 -4.35 -9.40
CA VAL A 32 0.55 -4.76 -10.35
C VAL A 32 -0.74 -4.08 -9.95
N ARG A 33 -1.39 -3.39 -10.89
CA ARG A 33 -2.71 -2.80 -10.75
C ARG A 33 -3.66 -3.42 -11.77
N PRO A 34 -4.54 -4.35 -11.35
CA PRO A 34 -5.62 -4.83 -12.20
C PRO A 34 -6.51 -3.69 -12.69
N THR A 35 -6.70 -3.60 -14.01
CA THR A 35 -7.55 -2.60 -14.67
C THR A 35 -8.66 -3.25 -15.48
N SER A 36 -9.84 -2.62 -15.49
CA SER A 36 -10.90 -2.95 -16.45
C SER A 36 -10.69 -2.20 -17.77
N ASN A 37 -11.53 -2.48 -18.75
CA ASN A 37 -11.61 -1.73 -20.01
C ASN A 37 -12.35 -0.38 -19.89
N LEU A 38 -12.71 0.06 -18.68
CA LEU A 38 -13.32 1.37 -18.47
C LEU A 38 -12.28 2.50 -18.64
N PRO A 39 -12.68 3.73 -19.01
CA PRO A 39 -11.75 4.82 -19.37
C PRO A 39 -10.75 5.24 -18.29
N ASP A 40 -10.98 4.89 -17.03
CA ASP A 40 -10.08 5.15 -15.92
C ASP A 40 -9.59 3.86 -15.25
N GLY A 41 -9.75 2.69 -15.89
CA GLY A 41 -9.31 1.40 -15.39
C GLY A 41 -9.94 0.97 -14.06
N ARG A 42 -10.97 1.66 -13.56
CA ARG A 42 -11.64 1.31 -12.29
C ARG A 42 -12.18 -0.12 -12.37
N VAL A 43 -12.15 -0.87 -11.27
CA VAL A 43 -12.57 -2.27 -11.25
C VAL A 43 -14.00 -2.37 -10.69
N PRO A 44 -15.01 -2.73 -11.51
CA PRO A 44 -16.39 -2.88 -11.07
C PRO A 44 -16.59 -4.01 -10.06
N LYS A 45 -17.71 -3.98 -9.34
CA LYS A 45 -18.00 -4.89 -8.22
C LYS A 45 -18.04 -6.34 -8.66
N GLU A 46 -18.72 -6.61 -9.76
CA GLU A 46 -18.89 -7.91 -10.37
C GLU A 46 -17.58 -8.56 -10.80
N MET A 47 -16.52 -7.78 -11.08
CA MET A 47 -15.23 -8.32 -11.49
C MET A 47 -14.31 -8.68 -10.33
N ARG A 48 -14.36 -7.91 -9.23
CA ARG A 48 -13.40 -8.03 -8.11
C ARG A 48 -13.86 -8.95 -6.98
N GLN A 49 -15.16 -9.24 -6.89
CA GLN A 49 -15.70 -9.97 -5.75
C GLN A 49 -15.28 -11.43 -5.75
N ILE A 50 -14.78 -11.89 -4.60
CA ILE A 50 -14.42 -13.29 -4.34
C ILE A 50 -15.48 -13.85 -3.39
N ASN A 51 -16.30 -14.79 -3.88
CA ASN A 51 -17.42 -15.34 -3.11
C ASN A 51 -18.31 -14.25 -2.47
N ARG A 52 -18.66 -13.22 -3.27
CA ARG A 52 -19.46 -12.03 -2.88
C ARG A 52 -18.79 -11.11 -1.84
N ARG A 53 -17.51 -11.29 -1.54
CA ARG A 53 -16.73 -10.43 -0.64
C ARG A 53 -15.74 -9.58 -1.42
N GLU A 54 -15.46 -8.39 -0.89
CA GLU A 54 -14.37 -7.55 -1.39
C GLU A 54 -13.02 -8.16 -1.00
N PRO A 55 -11.98 -8.07 -1.86
CA PRO A 55 -10.62 -8.41 -1.45
C PRO A 55 -10.17 -7.54 -0.26
N ALA A 56 -9.61 -8.15 0.77
CA ALA A 56 -9.06 -7.42 1.91
C ALA A 56 -7.61 -7.00 1.64
N LEU A 57 -7.14 -5.99 2.36
CA LEU A 57 -5.70 -5.73 2.43
C LEU A 57 -4.97 -6.97 2.96
N LEU A 58 -3.77 -7.18 2.43
CA LEU A 58 -2.87 -8.31 2.69
C LEU A 58 -3.37 -9.68 2.22
N ASP A 59 -4.53 -9.77 1.56
CA ASP A 59 -4.91 -10.99 0.86
C ASP A 59 -3.89 -11.30 -0.24
N LEU A 60 -3.41 -12.55 -0.30
CA LEU A 60 -2.70 -13.06 -1.46
C LEU A 60 -3.74 -13.49 -2.49
N LEU A 61 -3.89 -12.67 -3.53
CA LEU A 61 -4.86 -12.87 -4.60
C LEU A 61 -4.21 -13.56 -5.79
N GLU A 62 -4.99 -14.37 -6.48
CA GLU A 62 -4.65 -14.92 -7.80
C GLU A 62 -5.71 -14.45 -8.80
N ILE A 63 -5.26 -13.73 -9.83
CA ILE A 63 -6.11 -12.98 -10.76
C ILE A 63 -5.69 -13.30 -12.19
N PRO A 64 -6.63 -13.61 -13.11
CA PRO A 64 -6.33 -13.71 -14.53
C PRO A 64 -6.01 -12.31 -15.07
N LEU A 65 -4.74 -12.05 -15.38
CA LEU A 65 -4.27 -10.76 -15.89
C LEU A 65 -3.47 -10.94 -17.18
N ALA A 66 -3.57 -9.97 -18.08
CA ALA A 66 -2.64 -9.80 -19.17
C ALA A 66 -1.27 -9.35 -18.62
N ALA A 67 -0.22 -9.47 -19.45
CA ALA A 67 1.12 -9.02 -19.05
C ALA A 67 1.21 -7.49 -18.91
N THR A 68 0.35 -6.76 -19.62
CA THR A 68 0.25 -5.30 -19.68
C THR A 68 -1.23 -4.89 -19.72
N GLY A 69 -1.51 -3.62 -19.53
CA GLY A 69 -2.82 -3.01 -19.74
C GLY A 69 -2.67 -1.56 -20.18
N GLU A 70 -3.79 -0.87 -20.39
CA GLU A 70 -3.79 0.56 -20.70
C GLU A 70 -3.10 1.34 -19.59
N ASP A 71 -1.95 1.96 -19.87
CA ASP A 71 -1.12 2.66 -18.90
C ASP A 71 -1.35 4.18 -18.89
N PHE A 72 -2.21 4.70 -19.78
CA PHE A 72 -2.49 6.13 -19.92
C PHE A 72 -1.21 6.99 -20.11
N GLY A 73 -0.10 6.37 -20.52
CA GLY A 73 1.22 6.97 -20.64
C GLY A 73 2.02 7.13 -19.34
N PHE A 74 1.50 6.78 -18.16
CA PHE A 74 2.21 6.97 -16.88
C PHE A 74 2.01 5.88 -15.82
N GLU A 75 1.00 5.03 -15.96
CA GLU A 75 0.58 3.99 -15.03
C GLU A 75 1.21 2.62 -15.39
N SER A 76 2.54 2.54 -15.34
CA SER A 76 3.32 1.37 -15.76
C SER A 76 2.94 0.05 -15.08
N GLU A 77 2.26 0.12 -13.93
CA GLU A 77 1.79 -1.03 -13.16
C GLU A 77 0.51 -1.68 -13.69
N ASN A 78 -0.16 -1.07 -14.68
CA ASN A 78 -1.47 -1.51 -15.17
C ASN A 78 -1.38 -2.86 -15.90
N GLN A 79 -2.31 -3.75 -15.56
CA GLN A 79 -2.51 -5.03 -16.22
C GLN A 79 -3.99 -5.28 -16.44
N ASP A 80 -4.37 -5.55 -17.69
CA ASP A 80 -5.78 -5.75 -18.02
C ASP A 80 -6.31 -7.03 -17.40
N ILE A 81 -7.49 -6.94 -16.81
CA ILE A 81 -8.21 -8.08 -16.25
C ILE A 81 -8.73 -8.95 -17.38
N LEU A 82 -8.30 -10.20 -17.39
CA LEU A 82 -8.77 -11.22 -18.34
C LEU A 82 -10.01 -11.96 -17.81
N PRO A 83 -10.78 -12.61 -18.69
CA PRO A 83 -11.86 -13.48 -18.25
C PRO A 83 -11.40 -14.56 -17.26
N GLY A 84 -12.14 -14.69 -16.16
CA GLY A 84 -11.94 -15.73 -15.14
C GLY A 84 -12.26 -15.23 -13.73
N LYS A 85 -12.19 -16.14 -12.76
CA LYS A 85 -12.50 -15.83 -11.36
C LYS A 85 -11.24 -15.48 -10.57
N TRP A 86 -11.34 -14.46 -9.74
CA TRP A 86 -10.35 -14.13 -8.74
C TRP A 86 -10.41 -15.15 -7.60
N ARG A 87 -9.26 -15.45 -6.99
CA ARG A 87 -9.17 -16.35 -5.83
C ARG A 87 -8.32 -15.72 -4.74
N LYS A 88 -8.76 -15.84 -3.49
CA LYS A 88 -7.90 -15.63 -2.32
C LYS A 88 -7.18 -16.94 -2.05
N ILE A 89 -5.85 -16.91 -2.08
CA ILE A 89 -4.99 -18.07 -1.83
C ILE A 89 -4.66 -18.17 -0.33
N SER A 90 -4.26 -17.04 0.25
CA SER A 90 -3.90 -16.92 1.66
C SER A 90 -4.00 -15.45 2.09
N GLN A 91 -3.47 -15.13 3.26
CA GLN A 91 -3.29 -13.76 3.72
C GLN A 91 -1.90 -13.64 4.33
N VAL A 92 -1.22 -12.53 4.07
CA VAL A 92 0.07 -12.22 4.70
C VAL A 92 -0.13 -11.27 5.88
N THR A 93 0.85 -11.20 6.75
CA THR A 93 0.90 -10.25 7.85
C THR A 93 1.45 -8.89 7.39
N PRO A 94 1.15 -7.79 8.11
CA PRO A 94 1.82 -6.52 7.90
C PRO A 94 3.35 -6.64 7.99
N GLN A 95 3.85 -7.46 8.92
CA GLN A 95 5.29 -7.68 9.09
C GLN A 95 5.92 -8.33 7.85
N GLU A 96 5.27 -9.34 7.27
CA GLU A 96 5.72 -9.95 6.00
C GLU A 96 5.64 -8.97 4.83
N ALA A 97 4.64 -8.09 4.79
CA ALA A 97 4.50 -7.07 3.75
C ALA A 97 5.57 -5.95 3.87
N SER A 98 6.11 -5.72 5.07
CA SER A 98 7.08 -4.65 5.33
C SER A 98 8.35 -4.76 4.47
N GLN A 99 8.74 -5.99 4.08
CA GLN A 99 9.88 -6.23 3.21
C GLN A 99 9.75 -5.58 1.82
N TYR A 100 8.53 -5.22 1.41
CA TYR A 100 8.24 -4.59 0.13
C TYR A 100 8.23 -3.06 0.19
N CYS A 101 8.54 -2.46 1.35
CA CYS A 101 8.70 -1.01 1.46
C CYS A 101 9.75 -0.50 0.46
N SER A 102 9.42 0.62 -0.18
CA SER A 102 10.32 1.22 -1.16
C SER A 102 11.63 1.67 -0.52
N LYS A 103 12.74 1.40 -1.22
CA LYS A 103 14.05 1.92 -0.84
C LYS A 103 14.24 3.40 -1.20
N ASN A 104 13.40 3.96 -2.08
CA ASN A 104 13.42 5.38 -2.40
C ASN A 104 13.06 6.21 -1.14
N PRO A 105 13.84 7.25 -0.77
CA PRO A 105 13.48 8.15 0.30
C PRO A 105 12.23 8.95 0.00
N ASP A 106 12.08 9.46 -1.23
CA ASP A 106 10.96 10.30 -1.61
C ASP A 106 9.67 9.50 -1.76
N ILE A 107 8.56 10.17 -1.47
CA ILE A 107 7.23 9.58 -1.55
C ILE A 107 6.68 9.90 -2.92
N LEU A 108 6.67 8.92 -3.83
CA LEU A 108 6.29 9.05 -5.23
C LEU A 108 6.95 10.29 -5.85
N HIS A 109 8.28 10.18 -6.00
CA HIS A 109 9.15 11.07 -6.79
C HIS A 109 9.54 12.42 -6.19
N ASN A 110 8.74 13.01 -5.31
CA ASN A 110 9.03 14.33 -4.75
C ASN A 110 8.33 14.54 -3.40
N ASP A 111 8.47 15.72 -2.81
CA ASP A 111 7.84 16.14 -1.55
C ASP A 111 6.50 16.87 -1.73
N ARG A 112 6.08 17.11 -2.99
CA ARG A 112 4.82 17.79 -3.30
C ARG A 112 3.63 16.85 -3.09
N ARG A 113 2.42 17.42 -3.05
CA ARG A 113 1.17 16.64 -2.99
C ARG A 113 0.75 16.01 -4.33
N TYR A 114 1.49 16.25 -5.39
CA TYR A 114 1.18 15.80 -6.74
C TYR A 114 2.47 15.55 -7.53
N VAL A 115 2.32 14.85 -8.65
CA VAL A 115 3.34 14.70 -9.69
C VAL A 115 2.65 14.99 -11.02
N THR A 116 3.28 15.71 -11.94
CA THR A 116 2.65 16.02 -13.24
C THR A 116 2.82 14.87 -14.24
N VAL A 117 1.85 14.73 -15.14
CA VAL A 117 1.90 13.73 -16.23
C VAL A 117 3.14 13.93 -17.09
N ASP A 118 3.43 15.16 -17.53
CA ASP A 118 4.63 15.46 -18.35
C ASP A 118 5.93 15.01 -17.67
N TRP A 119 6.02 15.18 -16.34
CA TRP A 119 7.19 14.75 -15.58
C TRP A 119 7.28 13.23 -15.53
N LEU A 120 6.17 12.53 -15.28
CA LEU A 120 6.13 11.06 -15.32
C LEU A 120 6.52 10.53 -16.71
N GLN A 121 6.00 11.14 -17.77
CA GLN A 121 6.29 10.75 -19.15
C GLN A 121 7.75 11.01 -19.54
N SER A 122 8.41 11.99 -18.90
CA SER A 122 9.84 12.22 -19.09
C SER A 122 10.74 11.10 -18.54
N LEU A 123 10.22 10.28 -17.62
CA LEU A 123 10.96 9.14 -17.06
C LEU A 123 10.90 7.92 -17.99
N PRO A 124 11.92 7.04 -17.94
CA PRO A 124 11.81 5.68 -18.46
C PRO A 124 10.61 4.94 -17.84
N GLY A 125 9.91 4.12 -18.63
CA GLY A 125 8.67 3.45 -18.21
C GLY A 125 8.76 2.71 -16.87
N GLU A 126 9.86 1.99 -16.63
CA GLU A 126 10.08 1.24 -15.38
C GLU A 126 10.29 2.13 -14.14
N GLN A 127 10.58 3.42 -14.34
CA GLN A 127 10.75 4.41 -13.28
C GLN A 127 9.46 5.20 -13.02
N ARG A 128 8.40 5.01 -13.82
CA ARG A 128 7.10 5.69 -13.67
C ARG A 128 6.26 5.06 -12.57
N SER A 129 6.76 5.10 -11.34
CA SER A 129 6.03 4.56 -10.19
C SER A 129 4.81 5.44 -9.87
N THR A 130 3.63 4.86 -9.87
CA THR A 130 2.37 5.50 -9.44
C THR A 130 1.86 4.93 -8.13
N LEU A 131 2.50 3.86 -7.64
CA LEU A 131 2.22 3.17 -6.39
C LEU A 131 3.50 3.01 -5.56
N GLN A 132 3.38 3.20 -4.25
CA GLN A 132 4.51 3.00 -3.33
C GLN A 132 4.02 2.54 -1.96
N LEU A 133 4.70 1.53 -1.41
CA LEU A 133 4.54 1.13 -0.02
C LEU A 133 5.64 1.81 0.79
N VAL A 134 5.26 2.53 1.84
CA VAL A 134 6.19 3.19 2.75
C VAL A 134 5.93 2.77 4.19
N LYS A 135 6.97 2.79 5.02
CA LYS A 135 6.84 2.65 6.47
C LYS A 135 6.66 4.04 7.09
N ALA A 136 5.49 4.28 7.67
CA ALA A 136 5.21 5.48 8.45
C ALA A 136 5.51 5.21 9.93
N VAL A 137 6.46 5.96 10.49
CA VAL A 137 6.76 5.96 11.93
C VAL A 137 5.85 6.88 12.72
N ARG A 138 5.20 7.82 12.02
CA ARG A 138 4.10 8.63 12.56
C ARG A 138 2.97 8.69 11.55
N PHE A 139 1.74 8.49 12.02
CA PHE A 139 0.54 8.59 11.19
C PHE A 139 -0.61 9.14 12.03
N SER A 140 -1.31 10.13 11.49
CA SER A 140 -2.54 10.65 12.08
C SER A 140 -3.57 10.89 10.99
N ALA A 141 -4.85 10.84 11.36
CA ALA A 141 -5.95 11.08 10.44
C ALA A 141 -6.94 12.08 11.05
N ARG A 142 -7.46 12.98 10.21
CA ARG A 142 -8.45 13.99 10.59
C ARG A 142 -9.55 14.12 9.55
N ALA A 143 -10.76 14.40 10.01
CA ALA A 143 -11.87 14.75 9.13
C ALA A 143 -11.60 16.12 8.48
N LYS A 144 -11.88 16.22 7.19
CA LYS A 144 -11.67 17.42 6.35
C LYS A 144 -12.99 18.02 5.84
N GLY A 145 -14.12 17.35 6.06
CA GLY A 145 -15.44 17.76 5.59
C GLY A 145 -16.22 16.56 5.05
N GLN A 146 -17.21 16.82 4.19
CA GLN A 146 -18.05 15.77 3.60
C GLN A 146 -17.62 15.41 2.16
N ARG A 147 -17.82 14.15 1.78
CA ARG A 147 -17.82 13.64 0.40
C ARG A 147 -19.18 13.89 -0.24
N PHE A 148 -19.27 13.73 -1.57
CA PHE A 148 -20.48 13.90 -2.39
C PHE A 148 -21.63 12.91 -2.11
N ALA A 149 -21.61 12.21 -0.96
CA ALA A 149 -22.62 11.24 -0.56
C ALA A 149 -22.81 11.18 0.97
N GLY A 150 -22.51 12.27 1.68
CA GLY A 150 -22.70 12.38 3.14
C GLY A 150 -21.66 11.66 4.02
N SER A 151 -20.74 10.87 3.45
CA SER A 151 -19.59 10.29 4.17
C SER A 151 -18.51 11.33 4.42
N GLU A 152 -17.69 11.17 5.47
CA GLU A 152 -16.62 12.13 5.77
C GLU A 152 -15.43 11.96 4.81
N LYS A 153 -14.86 13.08 4.37
CA LYS A 153 -13.57 13.10 3.69
C LYS A 153 -12.47 13.13 4.74
N TRP A 154 -11.62 12.11 4.74
CA TRP A 154 -10.50 12.00 5.67
C TRP A 154 -9.18 12.40 5.00
N GLU A 155 -8.33 13.10 5.75
CA GLU A 155 -6.96 13.42 5.39
C GLU A 155 -6.02 12.75 6.38
N GLY A 156 -4.93 12.18 5.88
CA GLY A 156 -3.88 11.57 6.68
C GLY A 156 -2.59 12.39 6.58
N ASP A 157 -1.94 12.56 7.73
CA ASP A 157 -0.61 13.13 7.88
C ASP A 157 0.36 12.02 8.29
N LEU A 158 1.40 11.79 7.49
CA LEU A 158 2.39 10.75 7.75
C LEU A 158 3.82 11.30 7.78
N VAL A 159 4.68 10.64 8.55
CA VAL A 159 6.14 10.79 8.54
C VAL A 159 6.75 9.41 8.33
N THR A 160 7.59 9.25 7.31
CA THR A 160 8.26 7.98 7.02
C THR A 160 9.45 7.75 7.95
N ASP A 161 9.92 6.51 8.02
CA ASP A 161 11.19 6.13 8.66
C ASP A 161 12.42 6.87 8.10
N LYS A 162 12.30 7.49 6.92
CA LYS A 162 13.32 8.34 6.29
C LYS A 162 13.07 9.84 6.46
N GLY A 163 12.12 10.22 7.33
CA GLY A 163 11.82 11.62 7.66
C GLY A 163 11.01 12.40 6.61
N LYS A 164 10.57 11.76 5.51
CA LYS A 164 9.71 12.43 4.52
C LYS A 164 8.28 12.52 5.03
N ARG A 165 7.59 13.59 4.61
CA ARG A 165 6.25 13.93 5.07
C ARG A 165 5.28 13.95 3.90
N LEU A 166 4.06 13.52 4.16
CA LEU A 166 2.95 13.67 3.22
C LEU A 166 1.66 13.93 3.99
N THR A 167 0.92 14.92 3.52
CA THR A 167 -0.48 15.15 3.88
C THR A 167 -1.34 14.85 2.67
N ALA A 168 -2.21 13.85 2.74
CA ALA A 168 -2.98 13.38 1.58
C ALA A 168 -4.36 12.86 1.96
N THR A 169 -5.29 12.87 0.99
CA THR A 169 -6.63 12.30 1.19
C THR A 169 -6.55 10.79 1.34
N ILE A 170 -7.31 10.23 2.29
CA ILE A 170 -7.45 8.79 2.50
C ILE A 170 -8.57 8.27 1.61
N THR A 171 -8.27 7.24 0.82
CA THR A 171 -9.18 6.65 -0.18
C THR A 171 -9.56 5.21 0.12
N ASP A 172 -8.99 4.59 1.17
CA ASP A 172 -9.37 3.26 1.66
C ASP A 172 -10.77 3.27 2.32
N PRO A 173 -11.78 2.58 1.76
CA PRO A 173 -13.14 2.53 2.28
C PRO A 173 -13.27 1.96 3.69
N ILE A 174 -12.52 0.90 4.00
CA ILE A 174 -12.62 0.18 5.26
C ILE A 174 -11.97 1.03 6.33
N PHE A 175 -10.79 1.59 6.02
CA PHE A 175 -10.10 2.47 6.95
C PHE A 175 -10.89 3.75 7.23
N THR A 176 -11.43 4.44 6.20
CA THR A 176 -12.29 5.62 6.43
C THR A 176 -13.51 5.27 7.27
N ARG A 177 -14.13 4.11 7.05
CA ARG A 177 -15.28 3.67 7.86
C ARG A 177 -14.89 3.43 9.32
N ARG A 178 -13.73 2.84 9.58
CA ARG A 178 -13.21 2.69 10.95
C ARG A 178 -13.02 4.05 11.61
N LEU A 179 -12.43 5.02 10.91
CA LEU A 179 -12.20 6.37 11.43
C LEU A 179 -13.51 7.08 11.80
N GLU A 180 -14.54 6.97 10.96
CA GLU A 180 -15.90 7.48 11.23
C GLU A 180 -16.50 6.87 12.52
N LEU A 181 -16.17 5.61 12.82
CA LEU A 181 -16.59 4.91 14.04
C LEU A 181 -15.71 5.23 15.26
N GLY A 182 -14.84 6.25 15.17
CA GLY A 182 -13.99 6.69 16.27
C GLY A 182 -12.63 5.99 16.35
N TYR A 183 -12.30 5.11 15.40
CA TYR A 183 -11.01 4.43 15.37
C TYR A 183 -9.85 5.43 15.29
N ARG A 184 -8.73 5.09 15.95
CA ARG A 184 -7.47 5.84 15.84
C ARG A 184 -6.36 4.84 15.48
N PRO A 185 -5.54 5.14 14.46
CA PRO A 185 -4.53 4.22 13.98
C PRO A 185 -3.34 4.10 14.93
N GLU A 186 -2.82 2.89 15.05
CA GLU A 186 -1.59 2.58 15.76
C GLU A 186 -0.35 2.87 14.90
N GLN A 187 0.81 2.95 15.56
CA GLN A 187 2.09 3.26 14.93
C GLN A 187 3.16 2.26 15.42
N PRO A 188 4.12 1.87 14.56
CA PRO A 188 4.27 2.27 13.16
C PRO A 188 3.26 1.55 12.25
N CYS A 189 3.06 2.06 11.05
CA CYS A 189 2.20 1.43 10.05
C CYS A 189 2.85 1.41 8.67
N LEU A 190 2.41 0.49 7.83
CA LEU A 190 2.66 0.50 6.40
C LEU A 190 1.57 1.31 5.72
N VAL A 191 1.97 2.21 4.83
CA VAL A 191 1.06 3.07 4.08
C VAL A 191 1.31 2.86 2.60
N THR A 192 0.25 2.54 1.85
CA THR A 192 0.30 2.56 0.39
C THR A 192 -0.10 3.95 -0.07
N VAL A 193 0.82 4.63 -0.75
CA VAL A 193 0.56 5.90 -1.42
C VAL A 193 0.34 5.62 -2.91
N SER A 194 -0.67 6.26 -3.49
CA SER A 194 -0.96 6.17 -4.93
C SER A 194 -1.17 7.52 -5.57
N LEU A 195 -0.88 7.62 -6.87
CA LEU A 195 -1.26 8.76 -7.70
C LEU A 195 -2.70 8.59 -8.25
N SER A 196 -3.45 9.68 -8.30
CA SER A 196 -4.76 9.73 -8.96
C SER A 196 -4.62 9.82 -10.49
N MET A 197 -5.73 9.60 -11.21
CA MET A 197 -5.85 10.16 -12.56
C MET A 197 -5.65 11.68 -12.50
N PRO A 198 -5.12 12.30 -13.57
CA PRO A 198 -4.91 13.74 -13.58
C PRO A 198 -6.23 14.50 -13.40
N TRP A 199 -6.19 15.52 -12.54
CA TRP A 199 -7.34 16.41 -12.33
C TRP A 199 -6.85 17.81 -11.94
N ARG A 200 -7.25 18.81 -12.73
CA ARG A 200 -6.93 20.22 -12.50
C ARG A 200 -8.05 20.88 -11.68
N PRO A 201 -7.73 21.46 -10.51
CA PRO A 201 -8.57 22.48 -9.88
C PRO A 201 -8.74 23.71 -10.81
N ASP A 202 -9.83 24.47 -10.63
CA ASP A 202 -10.18 25.61 -11.51
C ASP A 202 -9.06 26.66 -11.67
N ASN A 203 -8.25 26.87 -10.63
CA ASN A 203 -7.14 27.84 -10.62
C ASN A 203 -5.76 27.17 -10.79
N TRP A 204 -5.70 26.01 -11.44
CA TRP A 204 -4.44 25.28 -11.61
C TRP A 204 -3.60 25.83 -12.76
N GLU A 205 -2.37 26.20 -12.45
CA GLU A 205 -1.35 26.54 -13.45
C GLU A 205 -0.31 25.42 -13.56
N GLY A 206 0.04 25.05 -14.80
CA GLY A 206 1.03 24.01 -15.11
C GLY A 206 0.45 22.76 -15.76
N GLY A 207 1.29 21.72 -15.87
CA GLY A 207 0.90 20.43 -16.45
C GLY A 207 -0.13 19.68 -15.59
N ASP A 208 -0.73 18.65 -16.17
CA ASP A 208 -1.77 17.83 -15.54
C ASP A 208 -1.29 17.17 -14.24
N PRO A 209 -1.86 17.50 -13.06
CA PRO A 209 -1.37 16.97 -11.80
C PRO A 209 -2.08 15.66 -11.44
N CYS A 210 -1.29 14.63 -11.16
CA CYS A 210 -1.72 13.42 -10.48
C CYS A 210 -1.50 13.58 -8.97
N TRP A 211 -2.57 13.60 -8.19
CA TRP A 211 -2.53 13.88 -6.76
C TRP A 211 -2.16 12.62 -5.96
N LYS A 212 -1.31 12.77 -4.95
CA LYS A 212 -0.98 11.71 -4.00
C LYS A 212 -2.17 11.47 -3.07
N SER A 213 -2.46 10.20 -2.82
CA SER A 213 -3.50 9.75 -1.90
C SER A 213 -3.01 8.58 -1.06
N ILE A 214 -3.60 8.40 0.13
CA ILE A 214 -3.35 7.27 1.02
C ILE A 214 -4.39 6.19 0.69
N ALA A 215 -3.93 5.16 -0.02
CA ALA A 215 -4.77 4.10 -0.57
C ALA A 215 -4.93 2.89 0.37
N ALA A 216 -4.07 2.77 1.38
CA ALA A 216 -4.18 1.77 2.45
C ALA A 216 -3.34 2.18 3.67
N VAL A 217 -3.78 1.75 4.84
CA VAL A 217 -3.03 1.84 6.11
C VAL A 217 -3.09 0.47 6.80
N MET A 218 -1.93 -0.12 7.09
CA MET A 218 -1.79 -1.45 7.69
C MET A 218 -0.84 -1.33 8.88
N GLU A 219 -1.37 -1.44 10.10
CA GLU A 219 -0.59 -1.31 11.32
C GLU A 219 0.41 -2.45 11.47
N LEU A 220 1.63 -2.11 11.88
CA LEU A 220 2.62 -3.10 12.26
C LEU A 220 2.41 -3.42 13.74
N PRO A 221 2.48 -4.70 14.14
CA PRO A 221 2.49 -5.03 15.55
C PRO A 221 3.64 -4.30 16.23
N GLU A 222 3.44 -3.87 17.48
CA GLU A 222 4.54 -3.40 18.31
C GLU A 222 5.65 -4.45 18.26
N GLN A 223 6.84 -4.03 17.82
CA GLN A 223 8.02 -4.85 18.06
C GLN A 223 8.17 -4.88 19.57
N ASP A 224 8.02 -6.04 20.20
CA ASP A 224 8.44 -6.25 21.59
C ASP A 224 9.87 -5.72 21.68
N LEU A 225 10.05 -4.52 22.21
CA LEU A 225 11.35 -3.89 22.49
C LEU A 225 12.06 -4.59 23.67
N ARG A 226 11.73 -5.86 23.92
CA ARG A 226 12.45 -6.74 24.83
C ARG A 226 13.50 -7.48 24.01
N GLY A 227 14.69 -6.89 24.05
CA GLY A 227 15.90 -7.54 23.56
C GLY A 227 15.94 -8.99 24.03
N HIS A 228 16.31 -9.87 23.12
CA HIS A 228 16.87 -11.16 23.50
C HIS A 228 18.17 -10.86 24.25
N THR A 229 18.07 -10.61 25.56
CA THR A 229 19.18 -10.90 26.46
C THR A 229 19.36 -12.41 26.39
N VAL A 230 20.32 -12.83 25.59
CA VAL A 230 20.93 -14.16 25.69
C VAL A 230 21.36 -14.31 27.15
N PRO A 231 20.88 -15.32 27.91
CA PRO A 231 21.47 -15.58 29.20
C PRO A 231 22.92 -16.01 28.96
N GLU A 232 23.87 -15.23 29.49
CA GLU A 232 25.24 -15.68 29.66
C GLU A 232 25.19 -17.01 30.42
N LYS A 233 25.54 -18.11 29.73
CA LYS A 233 25.98 -19.32 30.41
C LYS A 233 27.31 -18.95 31.05
N SER A 234 27.30 -18.71 32.35
CA SER A 234 28.54 -18.72 33.14
C SER A 234 29.05 -20.15 33.17
N ASP A 235 30.23 -20.34 32.60
CA ASP A 235 31.02 -21.55 32.78
C ASP A 235 31.25 -21.82 34.27
N ARG A 236 30.97 -23.06 34.68
CA ARG A 236 31.74 -23.72 35.73
C ARG A 236 32.13 -25.10 35.23
N ALA A 237 33.37 -25.17 34.77
CA ALA A 237 34.11 -26.40 34.63
C ALA A 237 34.34 -27.01 36.01
N ASP A 238 34.33 -28.34 36.04
CA ASP A 238 34.78 -29.19 37.12
C ASP A 238 36.19 -28.82 37.58
N ALA A 239 36.39 -28.80 38.90
CA ALA A 239 37.69 -29.03 39.50
C ALA A 239 37.46 -29.79 40.81
N ASP A 240 37.91 -31.04 40.78
CA ASP A 240 38.14 -31.94 41.91
C ASP A 240 38.81 -31.24 43.09
N LEU A 241 38.25 -31.42 44.28
CA LEU A 241 38.94 -31.21 45.55
C LEU A 241 38.44 -32.26 46.56
N ASP A 242 38.90 -33.50 46.36
CA ASP A 242 39.24 -34.38 47.48
C ASP A 242 40.59 -33.88 48.05
N ASP A 243 40.56 -33.19 49.19
CA ASP A 243 41.49 -33.42 50.29
C ASP A 243 41.11 -32.64 51.57
N LEU A 244 41.09 -33.41 52.66
CA LEU A 244 40.74 -33.18 54.08
C LEU A 244 41.57 -32.05 54.78
N PRO A 245 41.38 -31.66 56.08
CA PRO A 245 40.76 -32.41 57.19
C PRO A 245 39.95 -31.64 58.29
N PHE A 246 39.33 -32.47 59.16
CA PHE A 246 38.68 -32.26 60.47
C PHE A 246 37.19 -31.91 60.49
#